data_AF-A7AZU0-F1
#
_entry.id   AF-A7AZU0-F1
#
_cell.length_a   1.000
_cell.length_b   1.000
_cell.length_c   1.000
_cell.angle_alpha   90.00
_cell.angle_beta   90.00
_cell.angle_gamma   90.00
#
_symmetry.space_group_name_H-M   'P 1'
#
loop_
_entity.id
_entity.type
_entity.pdbx_description
1 polymer ?
#
loop_
_entity_poly.entity_id
_entity_poly.type
_entity_poly.pdbx_seq_one_letter_code
_entity_poly.pdbx_strand_id
1 'polypeptide(L)'
;FKFSEIKKEVSGLQTAIVISQEELFKDVIVEFTGASPDAAVQIRNMSKDKILSEISFQADKTSDIQKGDTVTVTATIPSELEEQGYVFENTSKEYKVEKVDSYVQKFEDLPEEDLKKIMNQAKDMVEANLKTGKLSTSFYKGNELAGTMERFDSISELQLEKSYFCHMKDGITSLWETKNKMYITYSFNVTGMHVFGPKEDYQNCYIRIACEDLILTKDGDLQFDIGTMKFSNGYAYFDSFYTQEIASLKDNYEIEEIDLSSYQQ
;
A
#
# COMPACT_ATOMS: atom_id res chain seq x y z
N PHE A 1 -80.19 -1.20 -17.49
CA PHE A 1 -79.12 -1.89 -18.23
C PHE A 1 -78.32 -2.74 -17.25
N LYS A 2 -78.27 -4.07 -17.42
CA LYS A 2 -77.38 -4.95 -16.65
C LYS A 2 -76.13 -5.17 -17.49
N PHE A 3 -74.97 -4.73 -16.98
CA PHE A 3 -73.69 -5.10 -17.58
C PHE A 3 -73.37 -6.54 -17.18
N SER A 4 -73.19 -7.41 -18.17
CA SER A 4 -72.63 -8.73 -17.96
C SER A 4 -71.11 -8.60 -17.90
N GLU A 5 -70.52 -8.90 -16.74
CA GLU A 5 -69.07 -9.10 -16.63
C GLU A 5 -68.65 -10.30 -17.48
N ILE A 6 -67.85 -10.06 -18.51
CA ILE A 6 -67.18 -11.12 -19.26
C ILE A 6 -65.90 -11.44 -18.50
N LYS A 7 -65.92 -12.50 -17.69
CA LYS A 7 -64.68 -13.10 -17.16
C LYS A 7 -64.02 -13.90 -18.28
N LYS A 8 -62.95 -13.36 -18.85
CA LYS A 8 -62.07 -14.07 -19.78
C LYS A 8 -60.96 -14.72 -18.95
N GLU A 9 -60.96 -16.03 -18.84
CA GLU A 9 -59.76 -16.76 -18.43
C GLU A 9 -58.77 -16.75 -19.59
N VAL A 10 -57.62 -16.11 -19.38
CA VAL A 10 -56.49 -16.16 -20.31
C VAL A 10 -55.69 -17.41 -19.96
N SER A 11 -55.80 -18.45 -20.78
CA SER A 11 -54.97 -19.65 -20.73
C SER A 11 -53.88 -19.59 -21.80
N GLY A 12 -52.65 -20.01 -21.45
CA GLY A 12 -51.50 -20.04 -22.36
C GLY A 12 -50.41 -18.99 -22.10
N LEU A 13 -50.44 -18.26 -20.98
CA LEU A 13 -49.30 -17.45 -20.55
C LEU A 13 -48.15 -18.39 -20.14
N GLN A 14 -46.98 -18.18 -20.74
CA GLN A 14 -45.76 -18.89 -20.37
C GLN A 14 -45.44 -18.58 -18.90
N THR A 15 -45.25 -19.62 -18.09
CA THR A 15 -44.94 -19.45 -16.66
C THR A 15 -43.62 -18.72 -16.53
N ALA A 16 -43.60 -17.62 -15.78
CA ALA A 16 -42.38 -16.86 -15.55
C ALA A 16 -41.32 -17.72 -14.85
N ILE A 17 -40.08 -17.64 -15.33
CA ILE A 17 -38.92 -18.27 -14.71
C ILE A 17 -38.32 -17.26 -13.75
N VAL A 18 -38.54 -17.46 -12.45
CA VAL A 18 -38.05 -16.54 -11.41
C VAL A 18 -36.63 -16.94 -11.01
N ILE A 19 -35.70 -16.00 -11.10
CA ILE A 19 -34.31 -16.14 -10.67
C ILE A 19 -34.11 -15.31 -9.40
N SER A 20 -33.77 -15.98 -8.29
CA SER A 20 -33.45 -15.31 -7.03
C SER A 20 -32.06 -14.65 -7.10
N GLN A 21 -31.78 -13.72 -6.18
CA GLN A 21 -30.45 -13.13 -6.03
C GLN A 21 -29.37 -14.19 -5.77
N GLU A 22 -29.68 -15.21 -4.97
CA GLU A 22 -28.74 -16.29 -4.66
C GLU A 22 -28.36 -17.07 -5.92
N GLU A 23 -29.35 -17.42 -6.75
CA GLU A 23 -29.14 -18.13 -8.02
C GLU A 23 -28.38 -17.27 -9.03
N LEU A 24 -28.72 -15.98 -9.13
CA LEU A 24 -28.07 -15.01 -10.02
C LEU A 24 -26.58 -14.83 -9.71
N PHE A 25 -26.21 -14.85 -8.43
CA PHE A 25 -24.84 -14.61 -7.97
C PHE A 25 -24.07 -15.90 -7.60
N LYS A 26 -24.65 -17.09 -7.79
CA LYS A 26 -24.09 -18.37 -7.29
C LYS A 26 -22.68 -18.68 -7.81
N ASP A 27 -22.43 -18.34 -9.08
CA ASP A 27 -21.18 -18.62 -9.80
C ASP A 27 -20.37 -17.32 -10.04
N VAL A 28 -20.70 -16.24 -9.35
CA VAL A 28 -20.00 -14.95 -9.46
C VAL A 28 -18.93 -14.86 -8.39
N ILE A 29 -17.67 -14.82 -8.82
CA ILE A 29 -16.52 -14.62 -7.95
C ILE A 29 -16.25 -13.13 -7.87
N VAL A 30 -16.27 -12.59 -6.64
CA VAL A 30 -15.88 -11.21 -6.32
C VAL A 30 -14.64 -11.27 -5.44
N GLU A 31 -13.53 -10.72 -5.94
CA GLU A 31 -12.23 -10.78 -5.30
C GLU A 31 -11.66 -9.38 -5.12
N PHE A 32 -11.24 -9.05 -3.90
CA PHE A 32 -10.52 -7.80 -3.61
C PHE A 32 -9.02 -8.06 -3.72
N THR A 33 -8.36 -7.25 -4.56
CA THR A 33 -6.94 -7.37 -4.90
C THR A 33 -6.20 -6.07 -4.60
N GLY A 34 -4.88 -6.14 -4.38
CA GLY A 34 -4.09 -4.99 -3.94
C GLY A 34 -4.19 -4.78 -2.43
N ALA A 35 -3.81 -3.58 -1.97
CA ALA A 35 -3.79 -3.24 -0.55
C ALA A 35 -4.63 -2.00 -0.26
N SER A 36 -5.45 -2.06 0.79
CA SER A 36 -6.20 -0.92 1.32
C SER A 36 -5.25 0.22 1.69
N PRO A 37 -5.55 1.49 1.32
CA PRO A 37 -6.82 1.98 0.75
C PRO A 37 -6.94 1.93 -0.78
N ASP A 38 -5.93 1.41 -1.48
CA ASP A 38 -5.85 1.40 -2.95
C ASP A 38 -6.29 0.06 -3.55
N ALA A 39 -7.08 -0.74 -2.82
CA ALA A 39 -7.52 -2.02 -3.32
C ALA A 39 -8.50 -1.86 -4.49
N ALA A 40 -8.59 -2.90 -5.31
CA ALA A 40 -9.48 -2.99 -6.44
C ALA A 40 -10.36 -4.24 -6.31
N VAL A 41 -11.50 -4.24 -7.01
CA VAL A 41 -12.38 -5.41 -7.09
C VAL A 41 -12.31 -6.02 -8.48
N GLN A 42 -12.18 -7.34 -8.53
CA GLN A 42 -12.28 -8.13 -9.74
C GLN A 42 -13.54 -9.01 -9.65
N ILE A 43 -14.35 -8.96 -10.71
CA ILE A 43 -15.59 -9.73 -10.80
C ILE A 43 -15.47 -10.70 -11.97
N ARG A 44 -15.76 -11.97 -11.72
CA ARG A 44 -15.75 -13.03 -12.74
C ARG A 44 -17.04 -13.83 -12.66
N ASN A 45 -17.78 -13.86 -13.76
CA ASN A 45 -18.92 -14.76 -13.92
C ASN A 45 -18.41 -16.13 -14.40
N MET A 46 -18.52 -17.16 -13.56
CA MET A 46 -18.08 -18.53 -13.85
C MET A 46 -19.24 -19.46 -14.20
N SER A 47 -20.45 -18.91 -14.39
CA SER A 47 -21.64 -19.69 -14.69
C SER A 47 -21.47 -20.48 -15.98
N LYS A 48 -21.94 -21.73 -15.96
CA LYS A 48 -22.05 -22.59 -17.13
C LYS A 48 -23.48 -22.67 -17.66
N ASP A 49 -24.41 -22.04 -16.96
CA ASP A 49 -25.80 -21.95 -17.41
C ASP A 49 -25.86 -21.02 -18.62
N LYS A 50 -26.63 -21.41 -19.65
CA LYS A 50 -26.66 -20.71 -20.93
C LYS A 50 -27.15 -19.27 -20.78
N ILE A 51 -28.07 -19.02 -19.85
CA ILE A 51 -28.65 -17.70 -19.62
C ILE A 51 -27.78 -16.91 -18.65
N LEU A 52 -27.44 -17.50 -17.50
CA LEU A 52 -26.69 -16.78 -16.47
C LEU A 52 -25.25 -16.46 -16.89
N SER A 53 -24.65 -17.23 -17.80
CA SER A 53 -23.31 -16.94 -18.34
C SER A 53 -23.25 -15.71 -19.25
N GLU A 54 -24.40 -15.27 -19.80
CA GLU A 54 -24.50 -14.06 -20.63
C GLU A 54 -24.69 -12.78 -19.79
N ILE A 55 -24.95 -12.92 -18.48
CA ILE A 55 -25.16 -11.79 -17.57
C ILE A 55 -23.82 -11.17 -17.18
N SER A 56 -23.75 -9.84 -17.31
CA SER A 56 -22.59 -9.05 -16.87
C SER A 56 -22.83 -8.43 -15.49
N PHE A 57 -21.75 -8.24 -14.74
CA PHE A 57 -21.79 -7.74 -13.36
C PHE A 57 -20.85 -6.55 -13.22
N GLN A 58 -21.32 -5.50 -12.57
CA GLN A 58 -20.56 -4.26 -12.37
C GLN A 58 -20.60 -3.84 -10.91
N ALA A 59 -19.45 -3.42 -10.36
CA ALA A 59 -19.38 -2.79 -9.06
C ALA A 59 -19.66 -1.28 -9.16
N ASP A 60 -20.26 -0.72 -8.11
CA ASP A 60 -20.38 0.73 -7.90
C ASP A 60 -19.03 1.44 -7.78
N LYS A 61 -18.00 0.75 -7.28
CA LYS A 61 -16.62 1.21 -7.18
C LYS A 61 -15.63 0.11 -7.54
N THR A 62 -14.64 0.42 -8.37
CA THR A 62 -13.66 -0.58 -8.88
C THR A 62 -12.24 -0.41 -8.35
N SER A 63 -11.91 0.76 -7.79
CA SER A 63 -10.59 1.15 -7.26
C SER A 63 -10.74 1.94 -5.97
N ASP A 64 -9.64 2.25 -5.29
CA ASP A 64 -9.60 3.06 -4.06
C ASP A 64 -10.42 2.44 -2.92
N ILE A 65 -10.54 1.11 -2.92
CA ILE A 65 -11.35 0.34 -1.98
C ILE A 65 -10.56 0.16 -0.69
N GLN A 66 -11.20 0.50 0.43
CA GLN A 66 -10.61 0.41 1.76
C GLN A 66 -11.18 -0.77 2.54
N LYS A 67 -10.38 -1.30 3.47
CA LYS A 67 -10.86 -2.29 4.43
C LYS A 67 -12.00 -1.66 5.26
N GLY A 68 -13.13 -2.34 5.31
CA GLY A 68 -14.36 -1.85 5.93
C GLY A 68 -15.37 -1.22 4.96
N ASP A 69 -14.97 -0.93 3.71
CA ASP A 69 -15.90 -0.50 2.66
C ASP A 69 -16.96 -1.59 2.38
N THR A 70 -18.08 -1.15 1.79
CA THR A 70 -19.08 -2.04 1.18
C THR A 70 -19.14 -1.73 -0.30
N VAL A 71 -18.97 -2.76 -1.13
CA VAL A 71 -19.05 -2.66 -2.60
C VAL A 71 -20.34 -3.32 -3.06
N THR A 72 -21.13 -2.61 -3.84
CA THR A 72 -22.38 -3.11 -4.41
C THR A 72 -22.14 -3.61 -5.81
N VAL A 73 -22.39 -4.90 -6.07
CA VAL A 73 -22.30 -5.49 -7.40
C VAL A 73 -23.70 -5.65 -7.98
N THR A 74 -23.95 -5.08 -9.14
CA THR A 74 -25.22 -5.13 -9.86
C THR A 74 -25.08 -5.92 -11.16
N ALA A 75 -25.99 -6.86 -11.37
CA ALA A 75 -26.17 -7.58 -12.61
C ALA A 75 -26.88 -6.70 -13.65
N THR A 76 -26.34 -6.63 -14.85
CA THR A 76 -26.99 -6.01 -16.00
C THR A 76 -27.78 -7.07 -16.75
N ILE A 77 -29.11 -6.97 -16.67
CA ILE A 77 -30.03 -7.93 -17.29
C ILE A 77 -30.34 -7.50 -18.73
N PRO A 78 -30.06 -8.33 -19.75
CA PRO A 78 -30.50 -8.07 -21.12
C PRO A 78 -32.04 -8.05 -21.21
N SER A 79 -32.60 -7.07 -21.92
CA SER A 79 -34.04 -6.94 -22.09
C SER A 79 -34.69 -8.17 -22.74
N GLU A 80 -33.94 -8.90 -23.56
CA GLU A 80 -34.39 -10.11 -24.24
C GLU A 80 -34.75 -11.24 -23.26
N LEU A 81 -34.17 -11.24 -22.05
CA LEU A 81 -34.50 -12.25 -21.03
C LEU A 81 -35.88 -11.99 -20.42
N GLU A 82 -36.28 -10.73 -20.25
CA GLU A 82 -37.62 -10.39 -19.79
C GLU A 82 -38.68 -10.79 -20.84
N GLU A 83 -38.40 -10.58 -22.13
CA GLU A 83 -39.26 -11.03 -23.24
C GLU A 83 -39.39 -12.56 -23.30
N GLN A 84 -38.37 -13.29 -22.86
CA GLN A 84 -38.37 -14.75 -22.76
C GLN A 84 -39.05 -15.29 -21.49
N GLY A 85 -39.55 -14.40 -20.62
CA GLY A 85 -40.29 -14.74 -19.41
C GLY A 85 -39.42 -14.93 -18.17
N TYR A 86 -38.16 -14.48 -18.16
CA TYR A 86 -37.33 -14.45 -16.96
C TYR A 86 -37.67 -13.24 -16.08
N VAL A 87 -37.74 -13.45 -14.78
CA VAL A 87 -37.98 -12.41 -13.78
C VAL A 87 -36.91 -12.51 -12.71
N PHE A 88 -36.17 -11.42 -12.46
CA PHE A 88 -35.11 -11.36 -11.47
C PHE A 88 -35.59 -10.62 -10.22
N GLU A 89 -35.56 -11.25 -9.06
CA GLU A 89 -36.11 -10.66 -7.82
C GLU A 89 -35.27 -9.49 -7.31
N ASN A 90 -33.95 -9.67 -7.27
CA ASN A 90 -32.99 -8.62 -6.91
C ASN A 90 -31.69 -8.84 -7.71
N THR A 91 -31.28 -7.79 -8.40
CA THR A 91 -30.12 -7.81 -9.31
C THR A 91 -28.85 -7.28 -8.68
N SER A 92 -28.88 -6.82 -7.43
CA SER A 92 -27.71 -6.23 -6.76
C SER A 92 -27.38 -6.96 -5.47
N LYS A 93 -26.10 -7.15 -5.15
CA LYS A 93 -25.61 -7.78 -3.92
C LYS A 93 -24.45 -6.98 -3.32
N GLU A 94 -24.48 -6.79 -2.00
CA GLU A 94 -23.45 -6.08 -1.25
C GLU A 94 -22.34 -7.03 -0.78
N TYR A 95 -21.09 -6.57 -0.88
CA TYR A 95 -19.89 -7.29 -0.44
C TYR A 95 -19.10 -6.40 0.51
N LYS A 96 -18.93 -6.86 1.76
CA LYS A 96 -18.08 -6.17 2.75
C LYS A 96 -16.61 -6.50 2.54
N VAL A 97 -15.77 -5.48 2.55
CA VAL A 97 -14.32 -5.60 2.36
C VAL A 97 -13.65 -5.87 3.71
N GLU A 98 -13.78 -7.10 4.21
CA GLU A 98 -13.20 -7.47 5.52
C GLU A 98 -11.78 -8.02 5.40
N LYS A 99 -11.49 -8.74 4.32
CA LYS A 99 -10.24 -9.46 4.08
C LYS A 99 -9.56 -8.95 2.82
N VAL A 100 -8.70 -7.95 3.00
CA VAL A 100 -7.81 -7.41 1.98
C VAL A 100 -6.50 -7.04 2.67
N ASP A 101 -5.41 -7.09 1.91
CA ASP A 101 -4.12 -6.61 2.41
C ASP A 101 -4.21 -5.11 2.70
N SER A 102 -3.33 -4.58 3.55
CA SER A 102 -3.38 -3.16 3.94
C SER A 102 -1.99 -2.60 4.14
N TYR A 103 -1.78 -1.37 3.69
CA TYR A 103 -0.58 -0.62 4.06
C TYR A 103 -0.58 -0.40 5.58
N VAL A 104 0.58 -0.61 6.19
CA VAL A 104 0.78 -0.36 7.63
C VAL A 104 0.59 1.12 7.90
N GLN A 105 -0.26 1.46 8.87
CA GLN A 105 -0.55 2.84 9.26
C GLN A 105 0.10 3.21 10.59
N LYS A 106 0.39 2.24 11.46
CA LYS A 106 1.03 2.46 12.76
C LYS A 106 2.21 1.54 12.92
N PHE A 107 3.27 2.04 13.54
CA PHE A 107 4.46 1.25 13.80
C PHE A 107 4.16 0.01 14.67
N GLU A 108 3.26 0.15 15.65
CA GLU A 108 2.87 -0.91 16.57
C GLU A 108 2.19 -2.13 15.90
N ASP A 109 1.67 -1.96 14.67
CA ASP A 109 1.05 -3.05 13.91
C ASP A 109 2.08 -3.96 13.23
N LEU A 110 3.36 -3.58 13.22
CA LEU A 110 4.44 -4.36 12.59
C LEU A 110 4.80 -5.60 13.44
N PRO A 111 4.85 -6.81 12.85
CA PRO A 111 5.30 -7.99 13.56
C PRO A 111 6.76 -7.88 14.01
N GLU A 112 7.03 -8.15 15.29
CA GLU A 112 8.38 -8.06 15.88
C GLU A 112 9.42 -8.88 15.11
N GLU A 113 9.08 -10.10 14.68
CA GLU A 113 10.00 -10.97 13.95
C GLU A 113 10.37 -10.40 12.57
N ASP A 114 9.45 -9.68 11.92
CA ASP A 114 9.73 -9.03 10.64
C ASP A 114 10.52 -7.73 10.84
N LEU A 115 10.28 -6.98 11.92
CA LEU A 115 11.12 -5.85 12.31
C LEU A 115 12.59 -6.27 12.50
N LYS A 116 12.84 -7.39 13.19
CA LYS A 116 14.21 -7.93 13.34
C LYS A 116 14.86 -8.24 11.98
N LYS A 117 14.10 -8.81 11.03
CA LYS A 117 14.61 -9.06 9.67
C LYS A 117 14.95 -7.76 8.95
N ILE A 118 14.09 -6.75 9.01
CA ILE A 118 14.35 -5.45 8.39
C ILE A 118 15.60 -4.80 9.01
N MET A 119 15.75 -4.84 10.33
CA MET A 119 16.90 -4.26 11.02
C MET A 119 18.21 -4.97 10.69
N ASN A 120 18.21 -6.31 10.64
CA ASN A 120 19.37 -7.09 10.21
C ASN A 120 19.76 -6.73 8.77
N GLN A 121 18.78 -6.68 7.88
CA GLN A 121 19.02 -6.32 6.49
C GLN A 121 19.53 -4.89 6.32
N ALA A 122 18.98 -3.93 7.07
CA ALA A 122 19.44 -2.55 7.08
C ALA A 122 20.90 -2.45 7.54
N LYS A 123 21.25 -3.16 8.62
CA LYS A 123 22.62 -3.24 9.14
C LYS A 123 23.57 -3.79 8.07
N ASP A 124 23.23 -4.93 7.46
CA ASP A 124 24.03 -5.55 6.40
C ASP A 124 24.23 -4.60 5.22
N MET A 125 23.18 -3.89 4.78
CA MET A 125 23.28 -2.94 3.68
C MET A 125 24.14 -1.73 4.02
N VAL A 126 24.03 -1.20 5.24
CA VAL A 126 24.83 -0.06 5.67
C VAL A 126 26.30 -0.49 5.79
N GLU A 127 26.60 -1.64 6.38
CA GLU A 127 27.97 -2.16 6.42
C GLU A 127 28.53 -2.43 5.02
N ALA A 128 27.74 -3.02 4.13
CA ALA A 128 28.18 -3.35 2.78
C ALA A 128 28.37 -2.13 1.88
N ASN A 129 27.57 -1.07 2.02
CA ASN A 129 27.59 0.09 1.11
C ASN A 129 28.30 1.31 1.71
N LEU A 130 27.94 1.67 2.93
CA LEU A 130 28.44 2.88 3.58
C LEU A 130 29.88 2.68 4.07
N LYS A 131 30.16 1.63 4.86
CA LYS A 131 31.52 1.40 5.38
C LYS A 131 32.55 1.09 4.28
N THR A 132 32.11 0.57 3.14
CA THR A 132 33.01 0.22 2.01
C THR A 132 33.14 1.33 0.97
N GLY A 133 32.50 2.48 1.16
CA GLY A 133 32.56 3.61 0.22
C GLY A 133 31.92 3.30 -1.14
N LYS A 134 30.94 2.38 -1.20
CA LYS A 134 30.19 2.06 -2.43
C LYS A 134 28.90 2.84 -2.56
N LEU A 135 28.55 3.63 -1.55
CA LEU A 135 27.33 4.40 -1.54
C LEU A 135 27.49 5.70 -2.36
N SER A 136 26.98 5.70 -3.58
CA SER A 136 27.06 6.89 -4.46
C SER A 136 25.90 7.86 -4.17
N THR A 137 25.98 8.54 -3.02
CA THR A 137 25.05 9.61 -2.62
C THR A 137 25.82 10.86 -2.18
N SER A 138 25.17 12.02 -2.20
CA SER A 138 25.80 13.28 -1.80
C SER A 138 25.94 13.39 -0.28
N PHE A 139 26.90 14.18 0.17
CA PHE A 139 27.08 14.55 1.57
C PHE A 139 27.01 16.07 1.71
N TYR A 140 26.12 16.56 2.58
CA TYR A 140 25.84 17.99 2.74
C TYR A 140 26.25 18.54 4.11
N LYS A 141 26.74 19.78 4.11
CA LYS A 141 26.97 20.61 5.29
C LYS A 141 26.02 21.79 5.24
N GLY A 142 24.94 21.75 6.02
CA GLY A 142 23.82 22.65 5.76
C GLY A 142 23.19 22.34 4.39
N ASN A 143 23.13 23.35 3.52
CA ASN A 143 22.67 23.20 2.14
C ASN A 143 23.83 23.12 1.13
N GLU A 144 25.08 23.10 1.59
CA GLU A 144 26.26 23.08 0.73
C GLU A 144 26.75 21.65 0.51
N LEU A 145 27.06 21.30 -0.74
CA LEU A 145 27.67 20.01 -1.05
C LEU A 145 29.09 19.96 -0.49
N ALA A 146 29.31 19.10 0.50
CA ALA A 146 30.58 18.94 1.20
C ALA A 146 31.36 17.69 0.75
N GLY A 147 30.67 16.68 0.21
CA GLY A 147 31.28 15.41 -0.13
C GLY A 147 30.38 14.47 -0.92
N THR A 148 30.90 13.27 -1.17
CA THR A 148 30.10 12.12 -1.60
C THR A 148 30.39 10.93 -0.69
N MET A 149 29.40 10.09 -0.43
CA MET A 149 29.51 8.92 0.48
C MET A 149 30.32 7.75 -0.12
N GLU A 150 31.10 8.03 -1.16
CA GLU A 150 32.10 7.14 -1.77
C GLU A 150 33.53 7.72 -1.65
N ARG A 151 33.69 8.93 -1.09
CA ARG A 151 34.97 9.67 -1.01
C ARG A 151 35.28 10.14 0.41
N PHE A 152 35.80 9.23 1.20
CA PHE A 152 36.30 9.48 2.56
C PHE A 152 37.47 8.55 2.88
N ASP A 153 38.20 8.84 3.95
CA ASP A 153 39.31 8.01 4.42
C ASP A 153 38.83 6.93 5.41
N SER A 154 37.97 7.30 6.36
CA SER A 154 37.34 6.34 7.28
C SER A 154 36.00 6.85 7.83
N ILE A 155 35.15 5.91 8.22
CA ILE A 155 33.90 6.14 8.96
C ILE A 155 34.01 5.41 10.31
N SER A 156 33.53 6.03 11.38
CA SER A 156 33.46 5.40 12.71
C SER A 156 32.44 4.26 12.75
N GLU A 157 32.36 3.57 13.88
CA GLU A 157 31.24 2.65 14.10
C GLU A 157 29.90 3.42 14.04
N LEU A 158 28.91 2.81 13.41
CA LEU A 158 27.60 3.42 13.20
C LEU A 158 26.78 3.29 14.48
N GLN A 159 26.15 4.37 14.89
CA GLN A 159 25.23 4.37 16.03
C GLN A 159 23.81 4.46 15.49
N LEU A 160 22.94 3.57 15.96
CA LEU A 160 21.52 3.68 15.66
C LEU A 160 20.95 4.87 16.43
N GLU A 161 20.25 5.72 15.72
CA GLU A 161 19.61 6.91 16.26
C GLU A 161 18.08 6.76 16.24
N LYS A 162 17.42 7.74 16.86
CA LYS A 162 15.98 7.94 16.73
C LYS A 162 15.57 7.86 15.26
N SER A 163 14.63 6.98 15.00
CA SER A 163 14.16 6.62 13.68
C SER A 163 12.71 7.07 13.51
N TYR A 164 12.17 6.98 12.30
CA TYR A 164 10.86 7.55 12.01
C TYR A 164 9.99 6.60 11.21
N PHE A 165 8.74 6.43 11.63
CA PHE A 165 7.70 5.82 10.83
C PHE A 165 6.81 6.91 10.25
N CYS A 166 6.67 6.94 8.93
CA CYS A 166 5.88 7.92 8.22
C CYS A 166 4.73 7.21 7.52
N HIS A 167 3.49 7.61 7.78
CA HIS A 167 2.34 7.13 7.02
C HIS A 167 1.69 8.29 6.27
N MET A 168 1.26 8.02 5.04
CA MET A 168 0.62 9.02 4.21
C MET A 168 -0.69 9.46 4.88
N LYS A 169 -0.95 10.78 4.88
CA LYS A 169 -2.22 11.34 5.36
C LYS A 169 -3.37 10.94 4.46
N ASP A 170 -4.56 10.86 5.05
CA ASP A 170 -5.79 10.64 4.31
C ASP A 170 -6.02 11.72 3.23
N GLY A 171 -6.52 11.30 2.08
CA GLY A 171 -6.85 12.19 0.96
C GLY A 171 -5.66 12.60 0.09
N ILE A 172 -4.44 12.18 0.40
CA ILE A 172 -3.27 12.40 -0.48
C ILE A 172 -3.31 11.38 -1.63
N THR A 173 -3.48 11.89 -2.85
CA THR A 173 -3.46 11.09 -4.09
C THR A 173 -2.22 11.44 -4.90
N SER A 174 -1.08 10.84 -4.55
CA SER A 174 0.17 11.01 -5.31
C SER A 174 0.67 9.67 -5.80
N LEU A 175 0.98 9.59 -7.11
CA LEU A 175 1.54 8.40 -7.75
C LEU A 175 3.05 8.26 -7.56
N TRP A 176 3.70 9.30 -7.05
CA TRP A 176 5.17 9.36 -6.87
C TRP A 176 5.59 9.11 -5.43
N GLU A 177 4.62 8.98 -4.54
CA GLU A 177 4.79 8.90 -3.10
C GLU A 177 4.41 7.52 -2.61
N THR A 178 5.19 6.97 -1.69
CA THR A 178 4.93 5.66 -1.08
C THR A 178 3.96 5.80 0.08
N LYS A 179 3.13 4.79 0.34
CA LYS A 179 2.03 4.88 1.31
C LYS A 179 2.50 4.92 2.76
N ASN A 180 3.62 4.29 3.03
CA ASN A 180 4.35 4.45 4.28
C ASN A 180 5.86 4.31 4.05
N LYS A 181 6.63 4.71 5.08
CA LYS A 181 8.09 4.66 5.11
C LYS A 181 8.56 4.38 6.53
N MET A 182 9.49 3.45 6.68
CA MET A 182 10.26 3.28 7.91
C MET A 182 11.70 3.75 7.67
N TYR A 183 12.05 4.87 8.27
CA TYR A 183 13.37 5.49 8.18
C TYR A 183 14.24 5.08 9.36
N ILE A 184 15.24 4.26 9.07
CA ILE A 184 16.22 3.77 10.04
C ILE A 184 17.42 4.72 9.97
N THR A 185 17.64 5.48 11.04
CA THR A 185 18.62 6.56 11.08
C THR A 185 19.91 6.11 11.77
N TYR A 186 21.05 6.40 11.16
CA TYR A 186 22.36 6.15 11.73
C TYR A 186 23.14 7.45 11.88
N SER A 187 23.90 7.55 12.97
CA SER A 187 24.95 8.56 13.12
C SER A 187 26.34 7.95 13.06
N PHE A 188 27.32 8.77 12.64
CA PHE A 188 28.73 8.38 12.53
C PHE A 188 29.63 9.61 12.44
N ASN A 189 30.93 9.40 12.67
CA ASN A 189 31.97 10.37 12.37
C ASN A 189 32.65 9.96 11.06
N VAL A 190 33.08 10.93 10.26
CA VAL A 190 33.81 10.70 9.02
C VAL A 190 35.11 11.49 8.99
N THR A 191 36.17 10.82 8.56
CA THR A 191 37.49 11.43 8.34
C THR A 191 37.74 11.54 6.85
N GLY A 192 38.20 12.69 6.41
CA GLY A 192 38.67 12.95 5.06
C GLY A 192 37.60 12.95 3.97
N MET A 193 36.38 13.38 4.29
CA MET A 193 35.29 13.59 3.34
C MET A 193 35.67 14.67 2.31
N HIS A 194 35.38 14.45 1.02
CA HIS A 194 35.66 15.43 -0.04
C HIS A 194 34.86 15.18 -1.32
N VAL A 195 34.73 16.23 -2.16
CA VAL A 195 34.30 16.10 -3.57
C VAL A 195 35.49 16.36 -4.50
N PHE A 196 35.92 17.62 -4.54
CA PHE A 196 37.08 18.14 -5.25
C PHE A 196 37.72 19.19 -4.34
N GLY A 197 38.91 18.93 -3.77
CA GLY A 197 39.57 19.88 -2.89
C GLY A 197 40.08 19.26 -1.59
N PRO A 198 40.31 20.07 -0.54
CA PRO A 198 40.86 19.58 0.71
C PRO A 198 39.87 18.62 1.37
N LYS A 199 40.44 17.64 2.06
CA LYS A 199 39.72 16.68 2.88
C LYS A 199 39.27 17.35 4.17
N GLU A 200 38.02 17.11 4.56
CA GLU A 200 37.44 17.64 5.80
C GLU A 200 36.91 16.50 6.67
N ASP A 201 37.03 16.69 7.99
CA ASP A 201 36.51 15.77 8.99
C ASP A 201 35.20 16.30 9.55
N TYR A 202 34.24 15.40 9.76
CA TYR A 202 32.93 15.73 10.30
C TYR A 202 32.58 14.77 11.45
N GLN A 203 31.92 15.32 12.47
CA GLN A 203 31.47 14.59 13.66
C GLN A 203 29.95 14.67 13.74
N ASN A 204 29.31 13.62 14.27
CA ASN A 204 27.85 13.52 14.37
C ASN A 204 27.16 13.72 13.01
N CYS A 205 27.63 12.99 12.01
CA CYS A 205 26.99 12.93 10.70
C CYS A 205 25.78 12.01 10.76
N TYR A 206 24.81 12.21 9.86
CA TYR A 206 23.56 11.44 9.82
C TYR A 206 23.26 10.94 8.41
N ILE A 207 22.68 9.75 8.34
CA ILE A 207 22.11 9.16 7.13
C ILE A 207 20.95 8.25 7.52
N ARG A 208 19.96 8.08 6.64
CA ARG A 208 18.92 7.07 6.80
C ARG A 208 18.94 6.04 5.68
N ILE A 209 18.46 4.85 6.00
CA ILE A 209 18.00 3.86 5.02
C ILE A 209 16.50 3.66 5.23
N ALA A 210 15.74 3.62 4.14
CA ALA A 210 14.29 3.52 4.15
C ALA A 210 13.81 2.17 3.65
N CYS A 211 12.83 1.60 4.36
CA CYS A 211 11.93 0.58 3.82
C CYS A 211 10.58 1.27 3.53
N GLU A 212 10.01 1.05 2.35
CA GLU A 212 8.83 1.77 1.87
C GLU A 212 7.74 0.77 1.45
N ASP A 213 6.47 1.20 1.47
CA ASP A 213 5.31 0.40 1.06
C ASP A 213 5.20 -0.94 1.82
N LEU A 214 5.35 -0.88 3.13
CA LEU A 214 5.11 -1.99 4.06
C LEU A 214 3.63 -2.37 4.03
N ILE A 215 3.33 -3.60 3.61
CA ILE A 215 1.98 -4.14 3.48
C ILE A 215 1.80 -5.29 4.48
N LEU A 216 0.81 -5.17 5.36
CA LEU A 216 0.34 -6.28 6.17
C LEU A 216 -0.71 -7.06 5.38
N THR A 217 -0.45 -8.33 5.12
CA THR A 217 -1.40 -9.17 4.39
C THR A 217 -2.64 -9.45 5.22
N LYS A 218 -3.73 -9.82 4.56
CA LYS A 218 -4.97 -10.27 5.22
C LYS A 218 -4.77 -11.50 6.14
N ASP A 219 -3.65 -12.22 5.97
CA ASP A 219 -3.28 -13.39 6.77
C ASP A 219 -2.31 -13.03 7.92
N GLY A 220 -1.84 -11.78 7.99
CA GLY A 220 -1.02 -11.24 9.09
C GLY A 220 0.48 -11.23 8.85
N ASP A 221 0.94 -11.57 7.65
CA ASP A 221 2.36 -11.54 7.28
C ASP A 221 2.76 -10.14 6.77
N LEU A 222 3.99 -9.71 7.04
CA LEU A 222 4.52 -8.47 6.48
C LEU A 222 5.15 -8.72 5.10
N GLN A 223 4.67 -8.02 4.09
CA GLN A 223 5.30 -7.92 2.77
C GLN A 223 6.04 -6.59 2.64
N PHE A 224 7.30 -6.67 2.25
CA PHE A 224 8.14 -5.52 1.91
C PHE A 224 9.25 -5.96 0.96
N ASP A 225 9.73 -5.03 0.14
CA ASP A 225 10.82 -5.31 -0.80
C ASP A 225 12.17 -4.84 -0.22
N ILE A 226 12.97 -5.83 0.20
CA ILE A 226 14.34 -5.62 0.68
C ILE A 226 15.23 -4.99 -0.41
N GLY A 227 15.05 -5.39 -1.67
CA GLY A 227 15.91 -4.97 -2.78
C GLY A 227 15.76 -3.50 -3.14
N THR A 228 14.70 -2.85 -2.65
CA THR A 228 14.42 -1.44 -2.94
C THR A 228 14.70 -0.53 -1.76
N MET A 229 15.31 -1.00 -0.68
CA MET A 229 15.69 -0.13 0.44
C MET A 229 16.63 0.98 -0.03
N LYS A 230 16.28 2.24 0.30
CA LYS A 230 16.96 3.43 -0.26
C LYS A 230 17.68 4.21 0.82
N PHE A 231 18.93 4.56 0.53
CA PHE A 231 19.69 5.52 1.33
C PHE A 231 19.26 6.95 1.02
N SER A 232 19.31 7.83 2.03
CA SER A 232 19.30 9.28 1.83
C SER A 232 20.64 9.81 1.34
N ASN A 233 20.73 11.12 1.18
CA ASN A 233 22.03 11.80 1.27
C ASN A 233 22.59 11.69 2.71
N GLY A 234 23.90 11.89 2.84
CA GLY A 234 24.54 12.09 4.14
C GLY A 234 24.53 13.56 4.55
N TYR A 235 24.55 13.83 5.85
CA TYR A 235 24.49 15.18 6.40
C TYR A 235 25.46 15.37 7.56
N ALA A 236 26.17 16.49 7.60
CA ALA A 236 27.13 16.81 8.65
C ALA A 236 26.48 17.19 10.00
N TYR A 237 25.18 17.53 10.00
CA TYR A 237 24.46 18.01 11.19
C TYR A 237 23.04 17.45 11.24
N PHE A 238 22.55 17.19 12.45
CA PHE A 238 21.18 16.70 12.67
C PHE A 238 20.13 17.65 12.10
N ASP A 239 20.25 18.96 12.31
CA ASP A 239 19.24 19.92 11.84
C ASP A 239 19.06 19.90 10.31
N SER A 240 20.15 19.70 9.57
CA SER A 240 20.10 19.59 8.11
C SER A 240 19.46 18.27 7.68
N PHE A 241 19.85 17.17 8.31
CA PHE A 241 19.21 15.87 8.11
C PHE A 241 17.71 15.94 8.40
N TYR A 242 17.33 16.43 9.58
CA TYR A 242 15.94 16.51 10.01
C TYR A 242 15.12 17.38 9.07
N THR A 243 15.64 18.56 8.67
CA THR A 243 14.93 19.45 7.76
C THR A 243 14.68 18.79 6.40
N GLN A 244 15.71 18.15 5.83
CA GLN A 244 15.66 17.63 4.46
C GLN A 244 14.97 16.27 4.35
N GLU A 245 15.19 15.38 5.31
CA GLU A 245 14.69 14.01 5.24
C GLU A 245 13.39 13.80 6.02
N ILE A 246 13.17 14.54 7.12
CA ILE A 246 12.02 14.29 8.02
C ILE A 246 10.97 15.39 7.90
N ALA A 247 11.35 16.65 8.12
CA ALA A 247 10.42 17.77 8.14
C ALA A 247 9.80 18.04 6.76
N SER A 248 10.53 17.75 5.68
CA SER A 248 10.05 17.86 4.30
C SER A 248 8.84 16.97 3.99
N LEU A 249 8.66 15.87 4.75
CA LEU A 249 7.54 14.95 4.58
C LEU A 249 6.26 15.43 5.26
N LYS A 250 6.33 16.42 6.16
CA LYS A 250 5.21 16.79 7.05
C LYS A 250 3.96 17.27 6.33
N ASP A 251 4.06 17.71 5.08
CA ASP A 251 2.89 18.12 4.30
C ASP A 251 2.04 16.89 3.95
N ASN A 252 2.67 15.79 3.54
CA ASN A 252 2.01 14.59 3.01
C ASN A 252 1.90 13.45 4.02
N TYR A 253 2.72 13.45 5.07
CA TYR A 253 2.83 12.33 6.01
C TYR A 253 2.53 12.76 7.45
N GLU A 254 1.91 11.87 8.20
CA GLU A 254 2.02 11.83 9.65
C GLU A 254 3.30 11.09 10.00
N ILE A 255 4.04 11.60 10.99
CA ILE A 255 5.39 11.16 11.31
C ILE A 255 5.44 10.81 12.79
N GLU A 256 5.78 9.57 13.07
CA GLU A 256 6.02 9.02 14.40
C GLU A 256 7.51 8.83 14.62
N GLU A 257 8.05 9.28 15.75
CA GLU A 257 9.41 8.94 16.18
C GLU A 257 9.38 7.56 16.84
N ILE A 258 10.27 6.67 16.42
CA ILE A 258 10.32 5.28 16.86
C ILE A 258 11.71 4.92 17.40
N ASP A 259 11.74 4.08 18.44
CA ASP A 259 12.97 3.49 18.96
C ASP A 259 13.13 2.08 18.39
N LEU A 260 14.21 1.87 17.64
CA LEU A 260 14.52 0.61 16.99
C LEU A 260 15.62 -0.19 17.71
N SER A 261 16.11 0.31 18.85
CA SER A 261 17.26 -0.26 19.56
C SER A 261 17.02 -1.68 20.08
N SER A 262 15.77 -2.02 20.44
CA SER A 262 15.38 -3.37 20.86
C SER A 262 15.35 -4.42 19.76
N TYR A 263 15.47 -4.02 18.49
CA TYR A 263 15.38 -4.92 17.33
C TYR A 263 16.74 -5.15 16.64
N GLN A 264 17.83 -4.61 17.20
CA GLN A 264 19.19 -4.96 16.77
C GLN A 264 19.61 -6.31 17.36
N GLN A 265 20.15 -7.19 16.52
CA GLN A 265 20.87 -8.40 16.94
C GLN A 265 22.39 -8.17 16.99
#